data_AF-A0A858CNE5-F1
#
_entry.id   AF-A0A858CNE5-F1
#
_cell.length_a   1.000
_cell.length_b   1.000
_cell.length_c   1.000
_cell.angle_alpha   90.00
_cell.angle_beta   90.00
_cell.angle_gamma   90.00
#
_symmetry.space_group_name_H-M   'P 1'
#
loop_
_entity.id
_entity.type
_entity.pdbx_description
1 polymer ?
#
loop_
_entity_poly.entity_id
_entity_poly.type
_entity_poly.pdbx_seq_one_letter_code
_entity_poly.pdbx_strand_id
1 'polypeptide(L)'
;MIFASLVSRIAKTVAIASIAIAAVAPAAQAASANFAISGTGSGTLDGKSFSDTEFLIELFGDDSNYSNYGRGENFNPLDKAQVTIGSLGTAIFEIETRIGYNFGNNAVFFGQATGGDLFDFFVDSTAVSSLKDDFVPQVGTKVFALNQFNNIATSLGALSFDTSGDVLFSGNAGVPAPQTSAVPLPMSGMMLLGGLAAPIALRMRRKS
;
A
#
# COMPACT_ATOMS: atom_id res chain seq x y z
N MET A 1 51.97 72.39 -14.62
CA MET A 1 52.57 71.66 -13.49
C MET A 1 51.71 71.95 -12.26
N ILE A 2 50.92 70.99 -11.76
CA ILE A 2 51.18 70.11 -10.58
C ILE A 2 51.26 70.98 -9.30
N PHE A 3 50.37 70.86 -8.28
CA PHE A 3 50.29 69.86 -7.19
C PHE A 3 48.90 69.98 -6.50
N ALA A 4 48.09 68.93 -6.30
CA ALA A 4 48.10 67.85 -5.28
C ALA A 4 47.41 68.20 -3.93
N SER A 5 46.36 67.43 -3.57
CA SER A 5 46.10 66.77 -2.27
C SER A 5 44.71 66.09 -2.35
N LEU A 6 44.61 64.76 -2.44
CA LEU A 6 44.59 63.79 -1.34
C LEU A 6 43.65 64.17 -0.20
N VAL A 7 42.47 63.52 -0.13
CA VAL A 7 41.81 62.93 1.06
C VAL A 7 40.32 62.62 0.72
N SER A 8 39.78 61.55 1.32
CA SER A 8 38.39 61.05 1.28
C SER A 8 38.11 60.00 0.18
N ARG A 9 38.65 58.77 0.26
CA ARG A 9 38.26 57.66 1.15
C ARG A 9 36.73 57.44 1.28
N ILE A 10 36.33 56.24 0.82
CA ILE A 10 35.19 55.42 1.30
C ILE A 10 33.81 55.76 0.75
N ALA A 11 33.35 54.95 -0.21
CA ALA A 11 32.01 54.38 -0.30
C ALA A 11 31.95 53.53 -1.59
N LYS A 12 31.35 52.35 -1.70
CA LYS A 12 30.68 51.44 -0.79
C LYS A 12 30.46 50.19 -1.66
N THR A 13 31.33 49.19 -1.59
CA THR A 13 31.01 47.86 -2.15
C THR A 13 30.06 47.20 -1.16
N VAL A 14 28.76 47.38 -1.35
CA VAL A 14 27.74 46.59 -0.64
C VAL A 14 27.17 45.62 -1.66
N ALA A 15 27.88 44.50 -1.85
CA ALA A 15 27.27 43.32 -2.45
C ALA A 15 26.26 42.79 -1.42
N ILE A 16 24.97 43.06 -1.66
CA ILE A 16 23.88 42.49 -0.87
C ILE A 16 23.84 41.01 -1.23
N ALA A 17 24.43 40.17 -0.38
CA ALA A 17 24.20 38.73 -0.42
C ALA A 17 22.79 38.47 0.12
N SER A 18 21.81 38.49 -0.78
CA SER A 18 20.46 38.02 -0.50
C SER A 18 20.52 36.51 -0.28
N ILE A 19 20.64 36.09 0.99
CA ILE A 19 20.46 34.68 1.37
C ILE A 19 18.98 34.38 1.15
N ALA A 20 18.66 33.78 0.00
CA ALA A 20 17.35 33.18 -0.24
C ALA A 20 17.23 31.99 0.71
N ILE A 21 16.56 32.19 1.84
CA ILE A 21 16.08 31.08 2.67
C ILE A 21 15.00 30.40 1.84
N ALA A 22 15.38 29.40 1.06
CA ALA A 22 14.44 28.49 0.43
C ALA A 22 13.71 27.79 1.58
N ALA A 23 12.47 28.21 1.85
CA ALA A 23 11.59 27.51 2.74
C ALA A 23 11.42 26.10 2.17
N VAL A 24 12.09 25.13 2.79
CA VAL A 24 11.82 23.71 2.54
C VAL A 24 10.47 23.45 3.18
N ALA A 25 9.40 23.66 2.41
CA ALA A 25 8.09 23.18 2.83
C ALA A 25 8.20 21.67 3.01
N PRO A 26 7.68 21.09 4.11
CA PRO A 26 7.54 19.65 4.20
C PRO A 26 6.77 19.20 2.95
N ALA A 27 7.25 18.18 2.26
CA ALA A 27 6.45 17.53 1.25
C ALA A 27 5.13 17.13 1.94
N ALA A 28 4.01 17.68 1.47
CA ALA A 28 2.70 17.18 1.87
C ALA A 28 2.69 15.70 1.48
N GLN A 29 2.89 14.83 2.47
CA GLN A 29 2.73 13.40 2.26
C GLN A 29 1.24 13.21 1.98
N ALA A 30 0.91 12.71 0.79
CA ALA A 30 -0.45 12.36 0.50
C ALA A 30 -0.94 11.36 1.55
N ALA A 31 -2.14 11.59 2.08
CA ALA A 31 -2.71 10.67 3.05
C ALA A 31 -3.01 9.34 2.35
N SER A 32 -2.59 8.24 2.96
CA SER A 32 -2.96 6.90 2.49
C SER A 32 -4.43 6.64 2.82
N ALA A 33 -5.19 6.16 1.84
CA ALA A 33 -6.53 5.63 2.05
C ALA A 33 -6.48 4.11 1.96
N ASN A 34 -6.89 3.40 3.00
CA ASN A 34 -6.82 1.94 3.02
C ASN A 34 -8.24 1.36 3.06
N PHE A 35 -8.47 0.27 2.35
CA PHE A 35 -9.74 -0.43 2.35
C PHE A 35 -9.54 -1.94 2.47
N ALA A 36 -10.57 -2.62 2.98
CA ALA A 36 -10.62 -4.07 3.04
C ALA A 36 -11.99 -4.58 2.58
N ILE A 37 -11.98 -5.63 1.76
CA ILE A 37 -13.15 -6.43 1.40
C ILE A 37 -12.88 -7.85 1.88
N SER A 38 -13.69 -8.37 2.79
CA SER A 38 -13.52 -9.73 3.33
C SER A 38 -14.81 -10.52 3.27
N GLY A 39 -14.70 -11.84 3.11
CA GLY A 39 -15.87 -12.70 3.00
C GLY A 39 -15.47 -14.14 2.73
N THR A 40 -16.43 -14.93 2.25
CA THR A 40 -16.24 -16.32 1.86
C THR A 40 -16.60 -16.48 0.39
N GLY A 41 -15.75 -17.17 -0.38
CA GLY A 41 -15.95 -17.37 -1.81
C GLY A 41 -15.28 -18.63 -2.35
N SER A 42 -15.49 -18.87 -3.64
CA SER A 42 -14.91 -20.01 -4.37
C SER A 42 -14.30 -19.56 -5.70
N GLY A 43 -13.29 -20.28 -6.18
CA GLY A 43 -12.56 -19.92 -7.39
C GLY A 43 -11.28 -20.74 -7.57
N THR A 44 -10.31 -20.16 -8.28
CA THR A 44 -8.99 -20.79 -8.50
C THR A 44 -7.85 -19.79 -8.34
N LEU A 45 -6.74 -20.21 -7.72
CA LEU A 45 -5.46 -19.50 -7.70
C LEU A 45 -4.38 -20.41 -8.26
N ASP A 46 -3.76 -20.01 -9.37
CA ASP A 46 -2.73 -20.80 -10.08
C ASP A 46 -3.20 -22.22 -10.42
N GLY A 47 -4.45 -22.33 -10.87
CA GLY A 47 -5.10 -23.61 -11.17
C GLY A 47 -5.48 -24.44 -9.93
N LYS A 48 -5.17 -24.01 -8.71
CA LYS A 48 -5.65 -24.66 -7.47
C LYS A 48 -7.02 -24.11 -7.11
N SER A 49 -8.02 -24.98 -7.07
CA SER A 49 -9.36 -24.60 -6.64
C SER A 49 -9.43 -24.33 -5.14
N PHE A 50 -10.21 -23.34 -4.76
CA PHE A 50 -10.70 -23.10 -3.40
C PHE A 50 -12.23 -23.06 -3.40
N SER A 51 -12.85 -23.57 -2.34
CA SER A 51 -14.30 -23.64 -2.19
C SER A 51 -14.67 -23.19 -0.80
N ASP A 52 -15.68 -22.33 -0.69
CA ASP A 52 -16.17 -21.76 0.58
C ASP A 52 -15.04 -21.31 1.51
N THR A 53 -14.05 -20.65 0.92
CA THR A 53 -12.81 -20.25 1.59
C THR A 53 -12.87 -18.78 1.95
N GLU A 54 -12.43 -18.45 3.17
CA GLU A 54 -12.28 -17.07 3.59
C GLU A 54 -11.25 -16.33 2.73
N PHE A 55 -11.59 -15.12 2.34
CA PHE A 55 -10.69 -14.22 1.65
C PHE A 55 -10.67 -12.83 2.30
N LEU A 56 -9.56 -12.13 2.11
CA LEU A 56 -9.37 -10.74 2.48
C LEU A 56 -8.63 -10.03 1.35
N ILE A 57 -9.30 -9.09 0.69
CA ILE A 57 -8.70 -8.17 -0.29
C ILE A 57 -8.36 -6.87 0.45
N GLU A 58 -7.09 -6.49 0.44
CA GLU A 58 -6.59 -5.24 1.01
C GLU A 58 -6.19 -4.30 -0.13
N LEU A 59 -6.70 -3.07 -0.08
CA LEU A 59 -6.58 -2.06 -1.12
C LEU A 59 -5.93 -0.81 -0.52
N PHE A 60 -4.87 -0.33 -1.15
CA PHE A 60 -4.04 0.78 -0.67
C PHE A 60 -4.09 1.89 -1.72
N GLY A 61 -4.73 3.00 -1.40
CA GLY A 61 -4.88 4.17 -2.25
C GLY A 61 -4.10 5.38 -1.74
N ASP A 62 -3.90 6.33 -2.64
CA ASP A 62 -3.25 7.62 -2.40
C ASP A 62 -4.25 8.75 -2.68
N ASP A 63 -4.37 9.69 -1.75
CA ASP A 63 -5.27 10.86 -1.88
C ASP A 63 -5.02 11.72 -3.13
N SER A 64 -3.83 11.66 -3.73
CA SER A 64 -3.50 12.31 -5.01
C SER A 64 -4.12 11.62 -6.22
N ASN A 65 -4.47 10.34 -6.10
CA ASN A 65 -5.17 9.54 -7.11
C ASN A 65 -6.68 9.47 -6.86
N TYR A 66 -7.19 10.21 -5.87
CA TYR A 66 -8.63 10.33 -5.62
C TYR A 66 -9.29 11.23 -6.68
N SER A 67 -10.44 10.80 -7.18
CA SER A 67 -11.31 11.63 -8.01
C SER A 67 -12.76 11.51 -7.60
N ASN A 68 -13.47 12.64 -7.66
CA ASN A 68 -14.93 12.70 -7.52
C ASN A 68 -15.52 13.23 -8.82
N TYR A 69 -16.41 12.47 -9.43
CA TYR A 69 -17.05 12.77 -10.71
C TYR A 69 -18.55 13.04 -10.57
N GLY A 70 -18.98 13.48 -9.38
CA GLY A 70 -20.32 13.94 -9.04
C GLY A 70 -21.34 12.84 -8.80
N ARG A 71 -21.29 11.75 -9.57
CA ARG A 71 -22.15 10.56 -9.37
C ARG A 71 -21.44 9.40 -8.68
N GLY A 72 -20.18 9.59 -8.35
CA GLY A 72 -19.36 8.63 -7.65
C GLY A 72 -17.96 9.17 -7.44
N GLU A 73 -17.13 8.34 -6.85
CA GLU A 73 -15.74 8.63 -6.56
C GLU A 73 -14.89 7.36 -6.69
N ASN A 74 -13.59 7.53 -6.85
CA ASN A 74 -12.64 6.43 -6.85
C ASN A 74 -11.24 6.88 -6.43
N PHE A 75 -10.43 5.88 -6.06
CA PHE A 75 -8.98 5.96 -6.05
C PHE A 75 -8.46 5.18 -7.27
N ASN A 76 -7.82 5.87 -8.21
CA ASN A 76 -7.36 5.26 -9.45
C ASN A 76 -6.10 5.97 -10.01
N PRO A 77 -4.95 5.27 -10.11
CA PRO A 77 -4.72 3.89 -9.66
C PRO A 77 -4.61 3.79 -8.13
N LEU A 78 -4.81 2.58 -7.62
CA LEU A 78 -4.35 2.18 -6.28
C LEU A 78 -2.84 1.98 -6.28
N ASP A 79 -2.18 2.31 -5.16
CA ASP A 79 -0.75 2.07 -4.96
C ASP A 79 -0.44 0.57 -4.89
N LYS A 80 -1.35 -0.19 -4.28
CA LYS A 80 -1.27 -1.65 -4.16
C LYS A 80 -2.65 -2.25 -3.94
N ALA A 81 -2.86 -3.44 -4.48
CA ALA A 81 -3.91 -4.34 -4.05
C ALA A 81 -3.31 -5.72 -3.76
N GLN A 82 -3.81 -6.41 -2.75
CA GLN A 82 -3.43 -7.79 -2.44
C GLN A 82 -4.64 -8.57 -1.93
N VAL A 83 -4.59 -9.89 -2.05
CA VAL A 83 -5.64 -10.79 -1.59
C VAL A 83 -5.04 -11.98 -0.85
N THR A 84 -5.56 -12.25 0.34
CA THR A 84 -5.28 -13.47 1.09
C THR A 84 -6.44 -14.44 0.91
N ILE A 85 -6.15 -15.69 0.55
CA ILE A 85 -7.16 -16.75 0.36
C ILE A 85 -6.82 -17.93 1.26
N GLY A 86 -7.52 -18.05 2.39
CA GLY A 86 -7.34 -19.13 3.37
C GLY A 86 -5.89 -19.60 3.52
N SER A 87 -5.65 -20.90 3.29
CA SER A 87 -4.31 -21.50 3.34
C SER A 87 -3.52 -21.40 2.04
N LEU A 88 -4.06 -20.82 0.97
CA LEU A 88 -3.36 -20.62 -0.30
C LEU A 88 -2.36 -19.45 -0.23
N GLY A 89 -2.55 -18.54 0.73
CA GLY A 89 -1.63 -17.45 1.03
C GLY A 89 -2.08 -16.10 0.47
N THR A 90 -1.15 -15.14 0.50
CA THR A 90 -1.36 -13.75 0.05
C THR A 90 -0.74 -13.54 -1.32
N ALA A 91 -1.56 -13.14 -2.30
CA ALA A 91 -1.14 -12.79 -3.64
C ALA A 91 -1.28 -11.27 -3.87
N ILE A 92 -0.30 -10.66 -4.54
CA ILE A 92 -0.34 -9.24 -4.92
C ILE A 92 -0.85 -9.16 -6.35
N PHE A 93 -1.80 -8.27 -6.65
CA PHE A 93 -2.28 -8.06 -8.01
C PHE A 93 -1.17 -7.43 -8.87
N GLU A 94 -0.91 -7.98 -10.04
CA GLU A 94 0.11 -7.50 -10.99
C GLU A 94 -0.48 -6.61 -12.10
N ILE A 95 -1.70 -6.15 -11.88
CA ILE A 95 -2.43 -5.20 -12.73
C ILE A 95 -2.64 -3.90 -11.97
N GLU A 96 -2.76 -2.78 -12.69
CA GLU A 96 -3.24 -1.55 -12.08
C GLU A 96 -4.71 -1.71 -11.68
N THR A 97 -5.04 -1.35 -10.44
CA THR A 97 -6.37 -1.56 -9.86
C THR A 97 -6.99 -0.25 -9.37
N ARG A 98 -8.30 -0.27 -9.14
CA ARG A 98 -9.07 0.84 -8.57
C ARG A 98 -10.09 0.34 -7.57
N ILE A 99 -10.47 1.22 -6.64
CA ILE A 99 -11.65 1.09 -5.77
C ILE A 99 -12.51 2.32 -5.97
N GLY A 100 -13.83 2.16 -5.99
CA GLY A 100 -14.72 3.29 -6.06
C GLY A 100 -16.09 3.01 -5.49
N TYR A 101 -16.87 4.08 -5.39
CA TYR A 101 -18.21 4.08 -4.85
C TYR A 101 -19.13 4.93 -5.74
N ASN A 102 -20.23 4.32 -6.17
CA ASN A 102 -21.23 4.96 -7.01
C ASN A 102 -22.43 5.38 -6.16
N PHE A 103 -22.60 6.69 -5.98
CA PHE A 103 -23.66 7.26 -5.16
C PHE A 103 -25.06 7.06 -5.74
N GLY A 104 -25.18 6.80 -7.06
CA GLY A 104 -26.46 6.67 -7.73
C GLY A 104 -27.19 5.35 -7.44
N ASN A 105 -26.44 4.30 -7.12
CA ASN A 105 -26.97 2.97 -6.83
C ASN A 105 -26.37 2.34 -5.56
N ASN A 106 -25.52 3.06 -4.83
CA ASN A 106 -24.84 2.64 -3.61
C ASN A 106 -23.98 1.40 -3.81
N ALA A 107 -23.34 1.29 -4.98
CA ALA A 107 -22.45 0.19 -5.30
C ALA A 107 -20.99 0.58 -5.05
N VAL A 108 -20.28 -0.22 -4.26
CA VAL A 108 -18.82 -0.21 -4.19
C VAL A 108 -18.29 -1.18 -5.22
N PHE A 109 -17.21 -0.81 -5.90
CA PHE A 109 -16.56 -1.63 -6.92
C PHE A 109 -15.05 -1.67 -6.73
N PHE A 110 -14.48 -2.87 -6.82
CA PHE A 110 -13.04 -3.09 -7.00
C PHE A 110 -12.81 -3.57 -8.44
N GLY A 111 -11.85 -2.98 -9.14
CA GLY A 111 -11.68 -3.20 -10.57
C GLY A 111 -10.29 -2.95 -11.10
N GLN A 112 -10.13 -3.10 -12.41
CA GLN A 112 -8.92 -2.69 -13.12
C GLN A 112 -8.92 -1.16 -13.29
N ALA A 113 -7.75 -0.52 -13.19
CA ALA A 113 -7.61 0.93 -13.38
C ALA A 113 -8.16 1.38 -14.74
N THR A 114 -7.77 0.67 -15.79
CA THR A 114 -8.24 0.82 -17.17
C THR A 114 -8.94 -0.46 -17.64
N GLY A 115 -10.11 -0.73 -17.10
CA GLY A 115 -10.89 -1.91 -17.51
C GLY A 115 -12.24 -2.02 -16.83
N GLY A 116 -12.70 -3.26 -16.76
CA GLY A 116 -13.94 -3.63 -16.10
C GLY A 116 -13.80 -3.73 -14.58
N ASP A 117 -14.94 -3.75 -13.92
CA ASP A 117 -15.01 -4.01 -12.50
C ASP A 117 -14.91 -5.51 -12.25
N LEU A 118 -14.11 -5.88 -11.25
CA LEU A 118 -13.84 -7.28 -10.90
C LEU A 118 -14.80 -7.75 -9.81
N PHE A 119 -15.21 -6.85 -8.92
CA PHE A 119 -15.91 -7.20 -7.71
C PHE A 119 -16.81 -6.04 -7.27
N ASP A 120 -18.12 -6.18 -7.46
CA ASP A 120 -19.09 -5.14 -7.12
C ASP A 120 -20.06 -5.63 -6.04
N PHE A 121 -20.51 -4.73 -5.16
CA PHE A 121 -21.52 -5.04 -4.16
C PHE A 121 -22.25 -3.78 -3.69
N PHE A 122 -23.45 -3.95 -3.16
CA PHE A 122 -24.23 -2.84 -2.60
C PHE A 122 -23.96 -2.65 -1.11
N VAL A 123 -23.82 -1.41 -0.69
CA VAL A 123 -23.72 -1.00 0.73
C VAL A 123 -24.91 -0.15 1.13
N ASP A 124 -25.12 0.04 2.44
CA ASP A 124 -26.10 1.01 2.94
C ASP A 124 -25.62 2.44 2.66
N SER A 125 -26.40 3.17 1.87
CA SER A 125 -26.09 4.55 1.46
C SER A 125 -26.02 5.55 2.61
N THR A 126 -26.67 5.24 3.72
CA THR A 126 -26.64 6.09 4.91
C THR A 126 -25.38 5.89 5.74
N ALA A 127 -24.66 4.80 5.49
CA ALA A 127 -23.47 4.42 6.24
C ALA A 127 -22.15 4.72 5.51
N VAL A 128 -22.15 4.78 4.18
CA VAL A 128 -21.01 5.24 3.37
C VAL A 128 -21.40 6.48 2.56
N SER A 129 -20.92 7.64 3.00
CA SER A 129 -21.09 8.92 2.29
C SER A 129 -19.92 9.23 1.36
N SER A 130 -18.70 8.87 1.77
CA SER A 130 -17.50 8.98 0.96
C SER A 130 -16.46 7.94 1.38
N LEU A 131 -15.66 7.47 0.43
CA LEU A 131 -14.45 6.66 0.62
C LEU A 131 -13.29 7.46 1.23
N LYS A 132 -13.37 8.80 1.25
CA LYS A 132 -12.39 9.65 1.95
C LYS A 132 -12.64 9.75 3.45
N ASP A 133 -13.88 9.51 3.85
CA ASP A 133 -14.30 9.63 5.23
C ASP A 133 -14.14 8.29 5.95
N ASP A 134 -13.93 8.34 7.26
CA ASP A 134 -14.00 7.13 8.08
C ASP A 134 -15.45 6.63 8.16
N PHE A 135 -15.65 5.33 7.95
CA PHE A 135 -16.94 4.67 8.14
C PHE A 135 -16.77 3.36 8.92
N VAL A 136 -17.81 3.01 9.69
CA VAL A 136 -17.88 1.72 10.37
C VAL A 136 -17.97 0.61 9.31
N PRO A 137 -17.35 -0.56 9.51
CA PRO A 137 -17.47 -1.68 8.59
C PRO A 137 -18.92 -1.96 8.17
N GLN A 138 -19.15 -2.09 6.86
CA GLN A 138 -20.46 -2.28 6.25
C GLN A 138 -20.59 -3.65 5.62
N VAL A 139 -21.78 -4.24 5.71
CA VAL A 139 -22.09 -5.46 4.96
C VAL A 139 -22.37 -5.08 3.51
N GLY A 140 -21.51 -5.54 2.61
CA GLY A 140 -21.71 -5.51 1.18
C GLY A 140 -22.55 -6.71 0.74
N THR A 141 -23.65 -6.46 0.04
CA THR A 141 -24.59 -7.51 -0.37
C THR A 141 -24.71 -7.65 -1.87
N LYS A 142 -25.22 -8.82 -2.30
CA LYS A 142 -25.49 -9.17 -3.71
C LYS A 142 -24.27 -8.98 -4.59
N VAL A 143 -23.14 -9.60 -4.23
CA VAL A 143 -21.90 -9.49 -5.00
C VAL A 143 -22.13 -9.82 -6.48
N PHE A 144 -21.62 -8.98 -7.38
CA PHE A 144 -21.77 -9.10 -8.83
C PHE A 144 -20.47 -8.72 -9.57
N ALA A 145 -20.51 -8.74 -10.91
CA ALA A 145 -19.37 -8.55 -11.81
C ALA A 145 -18.25 -9.60 -11.75
N LEU A 146 -18.37 -10.62 -10.89
CA LEU A 146 -17.39 -11.71 -10.74
C LEU A 146 -17.06 -12.45 -12.06
N ASN A 147 -17.96 -12.44 -13.04
CA ASN A 147 -17.69 -12.97 -14.38
C ASN A 147 -16.51 -12.28 -15.10
N GLN A 148 -16.09 -11.10 -14.62
CA GLN A 148 -14.92 -10.34 -15.07
C GLN A 148 -13.68 -10.65 -14.23
N PHE A 149 -13.84 -11.23 -13.04
CA PHE A 149 -12.76 -11.68 -12.16
C PHE A 149 -12.26 -13.06 -12.58
N ASN A 150 -11.73 -13.14 -13.80
CA ASN A 150 -11.26 -14.38 -14.38
C ASN A 150 -9.84 -14.23 -14.93
N ASN A 151 -8.92 -15.07 -14.44
CA ASN A 151 -7.50 -15.09 -14.80
C ASN A 151 -6.79 -13.75 -14.57
N ILE A 152 -7.07 -13.10 -13.44
CA ILE A 152 -6.40 -11.86 -13.04
C ILE A 152 -4.99 -12.20 -12.58
N ALA A 153 -3.99 -11.53 -13.17
CA ALA A 153 -2.58 -11.79 -12.86
C ALA A 153 -2.25 -11.37 -11.42
N THR A 154 -1.63 -12.30 -10.67
CA THR A 154 -1.12 -12.05 -9.31
C THR A 154 0.25 -12.70 -9.12
N SER A 155 0.96 -12.28 -8.07
CA SER A 155 2.28 -12.82 -7.70
C SER A 155 2.30 -14.31 -7.36
N LEU A 156 1.14 -14.93 -7.11
CA LEU A 156 1.02 -16.38 -6.86
C LEU A 156 0.44 -17.12 -8.06
N GLY A 157 0.25 -16.48 -9.22
CA GLY A 157 -0.37 -17.03 -10.42
C GLY A 157 -1.72 -16.38 -10.74
N ALA A 158 -2.42 -16.88 -11.74
CA ALA A 158 -3.71 -16.32 -12.15
C ALA A 158 -4.81 -16.61 -11.11
N LEU A 159 -5.57 -15.58 -10.74
CA LEU A 159 -6.68 -15.65 -9.79
C LEU A 159 -8.02 -15.47 -10.52
N SER A 160 -8.97 -16.35 -10.19
CA SER A 160 -10.38 -16.23 -10.57
C SER A 160 -11.28 -16.39 -9.36
N PHE A 161 -12.36 -15.61 -9.30
CA PHE A 161 -13.47 -15.82 -8.37
C PHE A 161 -14.71 -16.27 -9.15
N ASP A 162 -15.26 -17.42 -8.79
CA ASP A 162 -16.50 -17.94 -9.38
C ASP A 162 -17.72 -17.48 -8.59
N THR A 163 -17.59 -17.43 -7.25
CA THR A 163 -18.66 -17.05 -6.34
C THR A 163 -18.12 -16.29 -5.13
N SER A 164 -18.99 -15.46 -4.54
CA SER A 164 -18.79 -14.84 -3.24
C SER A 164 -20.14 -14.76 -2.53
N GLY A 165 -20.13 -14.97 -1.22
CA GLY A 165 -21.23 -14.55 -0.36
C GLY A 165 -21.22 -13.03 -0.16
N ASP A 166 -22.02 -12.57 0.80
CA ASP A 166 -21.93 -11.19 1.30
C ASP A 166 -20.52 -10.93 1.87
N VAL A 167 -20.09 -9.67 1.79
CA VAL A 167 -18.76 -9.24 2.22
C VAL A 167 -18.85 -8.23 3.35
N LEU A 168 -17.78 -8.10 4.12
CA LEU A 168 -17.56 -6.98 5.02
C LEU A 168 -16.59 -6.00 4.36
N PHE A 169 -17.05 -4.77 4.15
CA PHE A 169 -16.29 -3.67 3.57
C PHE A 169 -15.89 -2.67 4.65
N SER A 170 -14.60 -2.34 4.73
CA SER A 170 -14.04 -1.41 5.73
C SER A 170 -13.13 -0.40 5.06
N GLY A 171 -13.10 0.83 5.58
CA GLY A 171 -12.18 1.90 5.17
C GLY A 171 -11.38 2.44 6.36
N ASN A 172 -10.19 2.98 6.08
CA ASN A 172 -9.28 3.70 6.98
C ASN A 172 -9.20 3.16 8.41
N ALA A 173 -10.08 3.61 9.30
CA ALA A 173 -10.15 3.19 10.70
C ALA A 173 -10.55 1.71 10.94
N GLY A 174 -11.17 1.05 9.95
CA GLY A 174 -11.69 -0.32 10.05
C GLY A 174 -10.85 -1.39 9.35
N VAL A 175 -9.76 -1.03 8.69
CA VAL A 175 -8.92 -2.02 7.98
C VAL A 175 -8.09 -2.81 8.99
N PRO A 176 -8.22 -4.14 9.06
CA PRO A 176 -7.35 -4.95 9.90
C PRO A 176 -5.89 -4.67 9.57
N ALA A 177 -5.03 -4.55 10.58
CA ALA A 177 -3.60 -4.39 10.34
C ALA A 177 -3.10 -5.52 9.41
N PRO A 178 -2.29 -5.21 8.38
CA PRO A 178 -1.83 -6.21 7.44
C PRO A 178 -1.28 -7.41 8.19
N GLN A 179 -1.77 -8.62 7.86
CA GLN A 179 -1.20 -9.82 8.43
C GLN A 179 0.22 -9.96 7.87
N THR A 180 1.21 -9.50 8.63
CA THR A 180 2.60 -9.80 8.33
C THR A 180 2.73 -11.30 8.46
N SER A 181 2.74 -12.02 7.33
CA SER A 181 3.23 -13.39 7.28
C SER A 181 4.66 -13.33 7.80
N ALA A 182 4.83 -13.61 9.09
CA ALA A 182 6.13 -13.79 9.71
C ALA A 182 6.70 -15.10 9.16
N VAL A 183 7.15 -15.09 7.91
CA VAL A 183 8.04 -16.12 7.39
C VAL A 183 9.32 -15.95 8.19
N PRO A 184 9.70 -16.90 9.08
CA PRO A 184 10.98 -16.82 9.75
C PRO A 184 12.02 -16.97 8.65
N LEU A 185 12.78 -15.90 8.38
CA LEU A 185 13.95 -16.01 7.51
C LEU A 185 14.83 -17.12 8.09
N PRO A 186 15.19 -18.16 7.32
CA PRO A 186 16.19 -19.10 7.78
C PRO A 186 17.48 -18.31 7.99
N MET A 187 17.93 -18.20 9.24
CA MET A 187 19.26 -17.70 9.58
C MET A 187 20.32 -18.67 9.01
N SER A 188 20.55 -18.58 7.72
CA SER A 188 21.61 -19.31 7.02
C SER A 188 22.48 -18.27 6.36
N GLY A 189 23.49 -17.76 7.09
CA GLY A 189 24.40 -16.80 6.48
C GLY A 189 25.40 -16.04 7.33
N MET A 190 25.88 -16.55 8.48
CA MET A 190 27.15 -16.07 9.06
C MET A 190 27.86 -17.20 9.84
N MET A 191 28.16 -18.29 9.14
CA MET A 191 29.37 -19.07 9.42
C MET A 191 30.29 -18.89 8.23
N LEU A 192 31.36 -18.11 8.39
CA LEU A 192 32.73 -18.46 7.97
C LEU A 192 33.66 -17.25 8.17
N LEU A 193 34.89 -17.56 8.60
CA LEU A 193 36.12 -16.73 8.63
C LEU A 193 36.42 -15.98 9.94
N GLY A 194 36.99 -16.73 10.88
CA GLY A 194 37.68 -16.19 12.05
C GLY A 194 38.66 -17.19 12.67
N GLY A 195 39.59 -17.69 11.86
CA GLY A 195 40.96 -18.10 12.25
C GLY A 195 41.18 -19.01 13.47
N LEU A 196 41.66 -20.23 13.19
CA LEU A 196 42.46 -21.04 14.12
C LEU A 196 43.51 -20.17 14.85
N ALA A 197 43.41 -20.07 16.17
CA ALA A 197 44.54 -19.81 17.05
C ALA A 197 44.66 -20.98 18.03
N ALA A 198 45.71 -21.76 17.84
CA ALA A 198 46.00 -22.99 18.57
C ALA A 198 46.26 -22.76 20.07
N PRO A 199 45.98 -23.76 20.93
CA PRO A 199 46.24 -23.69 22.37
C PRO A 199 47.68 -24.12 22.66
N ILE A 200 48.56 -23.18 22.99
CA ILE A 200 49.82 -23.50 23.68
C ILE A 200 50.03 -22.46 24.79
N ALA A 201 49.21 -22.55 25.84
CA ALA A 201 49.56 -21.97 27.12
C ALA A 201 50.68 -22.83 27.72
N LEU A 202 51.89 -22.29 27.57
CA LEU A 202 53.13 -22.75 28.16
C LEU A 202 52.94 -23.16 29.63
N ARG A 203 53.14 -24.45 29.85
CA ARG A 203 54.03 -25.03 30.86
C ARG A 203 54.94 -23.99 31.54
N MET A 204 54.52 -23.47 32.69
CA MET A 204 55.35 -22.98 33.80
C MET A 204 54.34 -22.60 34.90
N ARG A 205 54.21 -23.32 36.01
CA ARG A 205 55.09 -23.12 37.16
C ARG A 205 54.85 -24.22 38.20
N ARG A 206 55.84 -25.09 38.40
CA ARG A 206 56.00 -25.92 39.60
C ARG A 206 57.47 -25.86 40.00
N LYS A 207 57.73 -25.70 41.32
CA LYS A 207 58.98 -25.44 42.06
C LYS A 207 59.20 -23.94 42.34
N SER A 208 59.33 -23.47 43.57
CA SER A 208 59.66 -24.11 44.87
C SER A 208 58.61 -23.83 45.93
#